data_AF-A0A972MP19-F1
#
_entry.id   AF-A0A972MP19-F1
#
_cell.length_a   1.000
_cell.length_b   1.000
_cell.length_c   1.000
_cell.angle_alpha   90.00
_cell.angle_beta   90.00
_cell.angle_gamma   90.00
#
_symmetry.space_group_name_H-M   'P 1'
#
loop_
_entity.id
_entity.type
_entity.pdbx_description
1 polymer ?
#
loop_
_entity_poly.entity_id
_entity_poly.type
_entity_poly.pdbx_seq_one_letter_code
_entity_poly.pdbx_strand_id
1 'polypeptide(L)'
;MNKSLEYKEVLSIFKNLIKSNGLKYTKQRELILETIYNNRGHFTPEDIYNLIKRDFPEVKVGIATIYRTLTLLESGGIVTSISFGAQGKRYEFGLGEHHDHLVCLECGEIE
;
A
#
# COMPACT_ATOMS: atom_id res chain seq x y z
N MET A 1 -5.26 -23.52 6.00
CA MET A 1 -4.39 -23.37 4.80
C MET A 1 -4.46 -21.91 4.41
N ASN A 2 -3.72 -21.06 5.13
CA ASN A 2 -3.67 -19.62 4.84
C ASN A 2 -2.74 -19.45 3.65
N LYS A 3 -3.28 -19.09 2.50
CA LYS A 3 -2.50 -18.93 1.27
C LYS A 3 -2.19 -17.45 1.11
N SER A 4 -0.92 -17.07 1.17
CA SER A 4 -0.46 -15.74 0.77
C SER A 4 -0.80 -15.51 -0.70
N LEU A 5 -1.21 -14.28 -1.01
CA LEU A 5 -1.48 -13.88 -2.40
C LEU A 5 -0.16 -13.47 -3.05
N GLU A 6 0.15 -14.08 -4.19
CA GLU A 6 1.27 -13.68 -5.02
C GLU A 6 1.03 -12.26 -5.58
N TYR A 7 2.10 -11.48 -5.79
CA TYR A 7 1.98 -10.12 -6.33
C TYR A 7 1.17 -10.08 -7.65
N LYS A 8 1.27 -11.12 -8.48
CA LYS A 8 0.49 -11.25 -9.72
C LYS A 8 -1.02 -11.33 -9.47
N GLU A 9 -1.44 -11.99 -8.40
CA GLU A 9 -2.84 -12.11 -8.01
C GLU A 9 -3.34 -10.76 -7.48
N VAL A 10 -2.55 -10.12 -6.61
CA VAL A 10 -2.82 -8.76 -6.09
C VAL A 10 -2.95 -7.75 -7.22
N LEU A 11 -2.03 -7.78 -8.19
CA LEU A 11 -2.05 -6.91 -9.35
C LEU A 11 -3.28 -7.13 -10.24
N SER A 12 -3.76 -8.37 -10.34
CA SER A 12 -5.01 -8.70 -11.05
C SER A 12 -6.22 -8.10 -10.35
N ILE A 13 -6.32 -8.26 -9.02
CA ILE A 13 -7.38 -7.66 -8.19
C ILE A 13 -7.37 -6.14 -8.34
N PHE A 14 -6.20 -5.52 -8.26
CA PHE A 14 -6.03 -4.09 -8.44
C PHE A 14 -6.46 -3.57 -9.81
N LYS A 15 -6.11 -4.28 -10.89
CA LYS A 15 -6.54 -3.93 -12.25
C LYS A 15 -8.07 -4.00 -12.39
N ASN A 16 -8.70 -5.02 -11.80
CA ASN A 16 -10.15 -5.15 -11.78
C ASN A 16 -10.80 -4.01 -10.99
N LEU A 17 -10.25 -3.64 -9.84
CA LEU A 17 -10.71 -2.53 -9.01
C LEU A 17 -10.62 -1.18 -9.75
N ILE A 18 -9.51 -0.92 -10.45
CA ILE A 18 -9.37 0.27 -11.28
C ILE A 18 -10.44 0.31 -12.37
N LYS A 19 -10.65 -0.82 -13.05
CA LYS A 19 -11.63 -0.93 -14.14
C LYS A 19 -13.06 -0.74 -13.65
N SER A 20 -13.43 -1.35 -12.53
CA SER A 20 -14.79 -1.23 -11.96
C SER A 20 -15.12 0.20 -11.50
N ASN A 21 -14.10 0.97 -11.10
CA ASN A 21 -14.24 2.38 -10.75
C ASN A 21 -14.15 3.34 -11.96
N GLY A 22 -14.03 2.82 -13.19
CA GLY A 22 -13.90 3.65 -14.40
C GLY A 22 -12.59 4.47 -14.44
N LEU A 23 -11.58 4.08 -13.68
CA LEU A 23 -10.31 4.79 -13.59
C LEU A 23 -9.30 4.23 -14.60
N LYS A 24 -8.30 5.05 -14.94
CA LYS A 24 -7.18 4.61 -15.77
C LYS A 24 -6.11 3.92 -14.91
N TYR A 25 -5.62 2.79 -15.40
CA TYR A 25 -4.41 2.15 -14.88
C TYR A 25 -3.17 2.97 -15.22
N THR A 26 -2.34 3.29 -14.22
CA THR A 26 -1.09 4.04 -14.43
C THR A 26 0.06 3.40 -13.67
N LYS A 27 1.28 3.58 -14.18
CA LYS A 27 2.51 3.11 -13.52
C LYS A 27 2.72 3.70 -12.14
N GLN A 28 2.29 4.94 -11.91
CA GLN A 28 2.36 5.55 -10.58
C GLN A 28 1.49 4.82 -9.55
N ARG A 29 0.28 4.40 -9.93
CA ARG A 29 -0.61 3.68 -9.00
C ARG A 29 -0.14 2.25 -8.76
N GLU A 30 0.38 1.59 -9.79
CA GLU A 30 1.07 0.28 -9.66
C GLU A 30 2.25 0.40 -8.71
N LEU A 31 3.08 1.43 -8.86
CA LEU A 31 4.24 1.65 -7.99
C LEU A 31 3.86 1.87 -6.53
N ILE A 32 2.77 2.59 -6.26
CA ILE A 32 2.24 2.77 -4.89
C ILE A 32 1.83 1.41 -4.30
N LEU A 33 1.11 0.59 -5.08
CA LEU A 33 0.72 -0.76 -4.66
C LEU A 33 1.96 -1.64 -4.41
N GLU A 34 2.92 -1.64 -5.32
CA GLU A 34 4.16 -2.38 -5.23
C GLU A 34 4.97 -1.98 -3.99
N THR A 35 5.05 -0.68 -3.71
CA THR A 35 5.73 -0.15 -2.52
C THR A 35 5.10 -0.70 -1.24
N ILE A 36 3.76 -0.70 -1.15
CA ILE A 36 3.06 -1.23 0.04
C ILE A 36 3.19 -2.75 0.12
N TYR A 37 3.14 -3.46 -1.01
CA TYR A 37 3.27 -4.92 -1.03
C TYR A 37 4.70 -5.39 -0.64
N ASN A 38 5.74 -4.66 -1.07
CA ASN A 38 7.12 -5.06 -0.81
C ASN A 38 7.64 -4.63 0.58
N ASN A 39 6.95 -3.72 1.28
CA ASN A 39 7.37 -3.20 2.58
C ASN A 39 6.37 -3.60 3.67
N ARG A 40 6.87 -4.13 4.80
CA ARG A 40 6.04 -4.45 5.97
C ARG A 40 5.87 -3.23 6.87
N GLY A 41 4.69 -3.11 7.47
CA GLY A 41 4.41 -2.12 8.49
C GLY A 41 3.18 -1.27 8.18
N HIS A 42 3.01 -0.21 8.96
CA HIS A 42 1.94 0.76 8.81
C HIS A 42 2.53 2.08 8.32
N PHE A 43 2.08 2.53 7.15
CA PHE A 43 2.64 3.69 6.49
C PHE A 43 1.66 4.84 6.47
N THR A 44 2.12 6.04 6.83
CA THR A 44 1.43 7.25 6.42
C THR A 44 1.56 7.46 4.91
N PRO A 45 0.67 8.25 4.28
CA PRO A 45 0.86 8.66 2.89
C PRO A 45 2.22 9.33 2.62
N GLU A 46 2.76 10.04 3.61
CA GLU A 46 4.06 10.69 3.59
C GLU A 46 5.21 9.67 3.64
N ASP A 47 5.07 8.58 4.42
CA ASP A 47 6.04 7.48 4.41
C ASP A 47 6.13 6.83 3.04
N ILE A 48 4.98 6.53 2.41
CA ILE A 48 4.94 5.96 1.05
C ILE A 48 5.58 6.92 0.05
N TYR A 49 5.33 8.22 0.18
CA TYR A 49 5.98 9.22 -0.66
C TYR A 49 7.51 9.19 -0.53
N ASN A 50 8.00 9.12 0.71
CA ASN A 50 9.43 9.09 1.00
C ASN A 50 10.08 7.79 0.51
N LEU A 51 9.41 6.64 0.68
CA LEU A 51 9.86 5.35 0.15
C LEU A 51 9.99 5.39 -1.37
N ILE A 52 8.95 5.84 -2.09
CA ILE A 52 8.98 5.96 -3.55
C ILE A 52 10.09 6.90 -4.00
N LYS A 53 10.25 8.05 -3.34
CA LYS A 53 11.29 9.03 -3.70
C LYS A 53 12.70 8.49 -3.48
N ARG A 54 12.90 7.65 -2.47
CA ARG A 54 14.19 7.03 -2.15
C ARG A 54 14.51 5.90 -3.11
N ASP A 55 13.55 5.01 -3.36
CA ASP A 55 13.78 3.74 -4.07
C ASP A 55 13.59 3.90 -5.60
N PHE A 56 12.82 4.90 -6.04
CA PHE A 56 12.49 5.19 -7.44
C PHE A 56 12.63 6.70 -7.75
N PRO A 57 13.81 7.31 -7.56
CA PRO A 57 14.01 8.77 -7.65
C PRO A 57 13.67 9.36 -9.03
N GLU A 58 13.70 8.57 -10.09
CA GLU A 58 13.32 8.94 -11.44
C GLU A 58 11.81 9.04 -11.66
N VAL A 59 11.01 8.39 -10.80
CA VAL A 59 9.54 8.37 -10.90
C VAL A 59 8.94 9.46 -10.03
N LYS A 60 8.32 10.45 -10.68
CA LYS A 60 7.59 11.52 -9.98
C LYS A 60 6.19 11.06 -9.61
N VAL A 61 5.98 10.71 -8.35
CA VAL A 61 4.64 10.48 -7.78
C VAL A 61 4.31 11.63 -6.83
N GLY A 62 3.24 12.37 -7.13
CA GLY A 62 2.77 13.45 -6.25
C GLY A 62 1.98 12.90 -5.06
N ILE A 63 2.07 13.57 -3.91
CA ILE A 63 1.38 13.18 -2.67
C ILE A 63 -0.14 13.01 -2.89
N ALA A 64 -0.78 13.91 -3.66
CA ALA A 64 -2.20 13.78 -3.99
C ALA A 64 -2.55 12.50 -4.76
N THR A 65 -1.63 11.97 -5.58
CA THR A 65 -1.81 10.68 -6.26
C THR A 65 -1.71 9.53 -5.27
N ILE A 66 -0.84 9.62 -4.26
CA ILE A 66 -0.72 8.64 -3.19
C ILE A 66 -2.02 8.56 -2.40
N TYR A 67 -2.52 9.69 -1.88
CA TYR A 67 -3.80 9.75 -1.16
C TYR A 67 -4.95 9.14 -1.97
N ARG A 68 -5.15 9.56 -3.23
CA ARG A 68 -6.22 9.01 -4.08
C ARG A 68 -6.08 7.52 -4.35
N THR A 69 -4.84 7.03 -4.47
CA THR A 69 -4.57 5.61 -4.70
C THR A 69 -4.84 4.82 -3.43
N LEU A 70 -4.42 5.31 -2.26
CA LEU A 70 -4.70 4.68 -0.98
C LEU A 70 -6.21 4.58 -0.70
N THR A 71 -6.98 5.64 -0.95
CA THR A 71 -8.45 5.58 -0.85
C THR A 71 -9.05 4.54 -1.78
N LEU A 72 -8.54 4.43 -3.01
CA LEU A 72 -8.99 3.40 -3.95
C LEU A 72 -8.67 2.00 -3.42
N LEU A 73 -7.41 1.75 -3.05
CA LEU A 73 -6.95 0.45 -2.56
C LEU A 73 -7.76 0.03 -1.32
N GLU A 74 -8.03 0.97 -0.42
CA GLU A 74 -8.81 0.74 0.79
C GLU A 74 -10.26 0.37 0.46
N SER A 75 -10.89 1.09 -0.49
CA SER A 75 -12.25 0.75 -0.94
C SER A 75 -12.37 -0.64 -1.55
N GLY A 76 -11.26 -1.17 -2.09
CA GLY A 76 -11.17 -2.52 -2.64
C GLY A 76 -10.64 -3.57 -1.67
N GLY A 77 -10.39 -3.21 -0.40
CA GLY A 77 -9.83 -4.10 0.62
C GLY A 77 -8.39 -4.55 0.34
N ILE A 78 -7.68 -3.91 -0.59
CA ILE A 78 -6.28 -4.23 -0.90
C ILE A 78 -5.36 -3.75 0.22
N VAL A 79 -5.72 -2.62 0.84
CA VAL A 79 -5.08 -2.08 2.04
C VAL A 79 -6.12 -1.89 3.13
N THR A 80 -5.71 -2.06 4.38
CA THR A 80 -6.47 -1.64 5.56
C THR A 80 -5.82 -0.40 6.15
N SER A 81 -6.52 0.26 7.06
CA SER A 81 -6.01 1.45 7.72
C SER A 81 -6.44 1.55 9.17
N ILE A 82 -5.60 2.22 9.96
CA ILE A 82 -5.85 2.54 11.36
C ILE A 82 -5.68 4.05 11.52
N SER A 83 -6.62 4.69 12.21
CA SER A 83 -6.58 6.13 12.49
C SER A 83 -6.08 6.36 13.91
N PHE A 84 -4.93 7.02 14.05
CA PHE A 84 -4.26 7.30 15.33
C PHE A 84 -4.57 8.72 15.84
N GLY A 85 -5.83 9.16 15.71
CA GLY A 85 -6.26 10.49 16.11
C GLY A 85 -5.38 11.60 15.51
N ALA A 86 -4.64 12.31 16.36
CA ALA A 86 -3.76 13.41 15.96
C ALA A 86 -2.56 12.97 15.08
N GLN A 87 -2.17 11.70 15.11
CA GLN A 87 -1.03 11.18 14.33
C GLN A 87 -1.42 10.79 12.89
N GLY A 88 -2.71 10.94 12.53
CA GLY A 88 -3.20 10.67 11.19
C GLY A 88 -3.49 9.20 10.94
N LYS A 89 -3.64 8.87 9.65
CA LYS A 89 -4.08 7.56 9.16
C LYS A 89 -2.89 6.78 8.62
N ARG A 90 -2.66 5.59 9.17
CA ARG A 90 -1.63 4.66 8.68
C ARG A 90 -2.30 3.52 7.91
N TYR A 91 -1.64 3.08 6.84
CA TYR A 91 -2.12 2.04 5.93
C TYR A 91 -1.20 0.83 5.95
N GLU A 92 -1.77 -0.35 5.83
CA GLU A 92 -1.04 -1.61 5.70
C GLU A 92 -1.67 -2.47 4.60
N PHE A 93 -0.94 -3.47 4.12
CA PHE A 93 -1.50 -4.40 3.15
C PHE A 93 -2.53 -5.33 3.80
N GLY A 94 -3.72 -5.42 3.20
CA GLY A 94 -4.89 -6.08 3.81
C GLY A 94 -5.23 -7.47 3.27
N LEU A 95 -4.53 -7.96 2.24
CA LEU A 95 -4.89 -9.21 1.54
C LEU A 95 -3.97 -10.39 1.90
N GLY A 96 -4.50 -11.40 2.60
CA GLY A 96 -3.77 -12.61 2.96
C GLY A 96 -2.71 -12.40 4.05
N GLU A 97 -2.10 -13.48 4.54
CA GLU A 97 -0.93 -13.36 5.42
C GLU A 97 0.29 -13.01 4.58
N HIS A 98 0.93 -11.87 4.85
CA HIS A 98 2.24 -11.54 4.28
C HIS A 98 3.28 -12.53 4.85
N HIS A 99 3.64 -13.58 4.10
CA HIS A 99 4.78 -14.43 4.49
C HIS A 99 6.13 -13.79 4.12
N ASP A 100 7.09 -14.08 4.98
CA ASP A 100 8.56 -13.92 4.94
C ASP A 100 9.21 -12.68 4.32
N HIS A 101 9.42 -11.67 5.17
CA HIS A 101 10.74 -11.06 5.42
C HIS A 101 10.79 -10.71 6.92
N LEU A 102 11.94 -10.97 7.56
CA LEU A 102 12.17 -11.05 9.02
C LEU A 102 11.24 -10.18 9.90
N VAL A 103 10.77 -10.84 10.96
CA VAL A 103 10.08 -10.31 12.15
C VAL A 103 10.25 -8.81 12.38
N CYS A 104 9.14 -8.06 12.44
CA CYS A 104 9.13 -6.79 13.15
C CYS A 104 9.18 -7.10 14.65
N LEU A 105 10.40 -7.21 15.20
CA LEU A 105 10.66 -7.18 16.64
C LEU A 105 10.66 -5.72 17.18
N GLU A 106 10.34 -4.75 16.33
CA GLU A 106 10.47 -3.32 16.54
C GLU A 106 9.15 -2.60 16.19
N CYS A 107 8.01 -3.09 16.68
CA CYS A 107 6.78 -2.30 16.61
C CYS A 107 6.89 -0.98 17.40
N GLY A 108 7.87 -0.84 18.31
CA GLY A 108 8.47 0.42 18.75
C GLY A 108 7.56 1.48 19.41
N GLU A 109 6.24 1.32 19.34
CA GLU A 109 5.24 2.10 20.02
C GLU A 109 4.55 1.18 21.03
N ILE A 110 4.84 1.45 22.30
CA ILE A 110 4.00 1.19 23.47
C ILE A 110 2.53 1.44 23.06
N GLU A 111 1.57 0.52 23.18
CA GLU A 111 1.19 -0.39 24.29
C GLU A 111 0.92 -1.84 23.86
#